data_AF-A0A956HIL3-F1
#
_entry.id   AF-A0A956HIL3-F1
#
_cell.length_a   1.000
_cell.length_b   1.000
_cell.length_c   1.000
_cell.angle_alpha   90.00
_cell.angle_beta   90.00
_cell.angle_gamma   90.00
#
_symmetry.space_group_name_H-M   'P 1'
#
loop_
_entity.id
_entity.type
_entity.pdbx_description
1 polymer ?
#
loop_
_entity_poly.entity_id
_entity_poly.type
_entity_poly.pdbx_seq_one_letter_code
_entity_poly.pdbx_strand_id
1 'polypeptide(L)'
;MRPTQLGEELTAGVRLTEVSTELGLRLIFEVDARDEVIVELSPVEHGLTYATRSPRLGLAYRSGGVESVDPRIGMRVCKAVAAVVAQTEEGVLAAIDRDAEAARAVEGTSRIREVQVTRLLERAGDPQQRFYTLSPYVGCLIGCRFCYAQTRTDPLRSLLKQPPAPWGSYVDARVNAPERLAVELRERPLLPIKFCPIVSDPYQAVERRMQITRRCLEVLAAADEPPPVMVMTRSELILRDLELIASLPYAWVGASIPTVDDEARRHFEPRASSVGARLEVLRRFRARGVRCGVVVQPLLPGDVNALADALAEVADSVSIGVLRGEFAAQADFADPRYVHCRDEAWQQDSALALRDRLRAHGVTVWHDELPPEIAAWRPSTASGQQRAE
;
A
#
# COMPACT_ATOMS: atom_id res chain seq x y z
N MET A 1 21.57 -2.51 -27.20
CA MET A 1 20.79 -3.73 -26.92
C MET A 1 19.33 -3.34 -26.75
N ARG A 2 18.38 -4.20 -27.14
CA ARG A 2 16.94 -3.95 -26.94
C ARG A 2 16.59 -4.17 -25.45
N PRO A 3 15.72 -3.35 -24.84
CA PRO A 3 15.23 -3.59 -23.48
C PRO A 3 14.52 -4.94 -23.39
N THR A 4 14.69 -5.66 -22.28
CA THR A 4 13.94 -6.88 -21.99
C THR A 4 12.44 -6.61 -22.06
N GLN A 5 11.71 -7.45 -22.79
CA GLN A 5 10.27 -7.33 -22.99
C GLN A 5 9.51 -8.23 -22.02
N LEU A 6 8.25 -7.89 -21.74
CA LEU A 6 7.34 -8.80 -21.02
C LEU A 6 7.22 -10.11 -21.80
N GLY A 7 7.26 -11.23 -21.08
CA GLY A 7 7.24 -12.58 -21.62
C GLY A 7 8.62 -13.14 -22.01
N GLU A 8 9.69 -12.35 -22.01
CA GLU A 8 11.04 -12.85 -22.28
C GLU A 8 11.60 -13.62 -21.08
N GLU A 9 12.29 -14.73 -21.37
CA GLU A 9 13.04 -15.48 -20.36
C GLU A 9 14.43 -14.87 -20.17
N LEU A 10 14.71 -14.43 -18.95
CA LEU A 10 16.01 -13.87 -18.59
C LEU A 10 17.06 -14.98 -18.37
N THR A 11 16.59 -16.13 -17.87
CA THR A 11 17.30 -17.39 -17.72
C THR A 11 16.28 -18.53 -17.76
N ALA A 12 16.72 -19.78 -17.92
CA ALA A 12 15.82 -20.92 -18.07
C ALA A 12 14.81 -21.00 -16.92
N GLY A 13 13.53 -20.96 -17.27
CA GLY A 13 12.39 -20.98 -16.34
C GLY A 13 12.10 -19.65 -15.65
N VAL A 14 12.83 -18.56 -15.92
CA VAL A 14 12.60 -17.25 -15.27
C VAL A 14 12.09 -16.26 -16.31
N ARG A 15 10.79 -16.01 -16.30
CA ARG A 15 10.09 -15.18 -17.28
C ARG A 15 9.66 -13.86 -16.67
N LEU A 16 9.99 -12.73 -17.30
CA LEU A 16 9.51 -11.42 -16.87
C LEU A 16 8.01 -11.30 -17.19
N THR A 17 7.15 -11.25 -16.18
CA THR A 17 5.69 -11.19 -16.38
C THR A 17 5.13 -9.80 -16.11
N GLU A 18 5.82 -9.00 -15.30
CA GLU A 18 5.32 -7.69 -14.89
C GLU A 18 6.46 -6.72 -14.57
N VAL A 19 6.22 -5.43 -14.86
CA VAL A 19 7.07 -4.33 -14.42
C VAL A 19 6.18 -3.32 -13.71
N SER A 20 6.63 -2.88 -12.54
CA SER A 20 5.96 -1.84 -11.78
C SER A 20 6.97 -0.77 -11.41
N THR A 21 6.66 0.48 -11.74
CA THR A 21 7.38 1.68 -11.27
C THR A 21 6.64 2.35 -10.12
N GLU A 22 5.44 1.87 -9.81
CA GLU A 22 4.44 2.57 -9.01
C GLU A 22 4.73 2.51 -7.50
N LEU A 23 5.43 1.47 -7.05
CA LEU A 23 5.80 1.24 -5.65
C LEU A 23 7.33 1.10 -5.48
N GLY A 24 8.09 1.70 -6.40
CA GLY A 24 9.52 1.49 -6.64
C GLY A 24 9.75 0.77 -7.98
N LEU A 25 11.01 0.68 -8.43
CA LEU A 25 11.37 -0.09 -9.62
C LEU A 25 11.31 -1.58 -9.30
N ARG A 26 10.27 -2.27 -9.77
CA ARG A 26 10.05 -3.69 -9.54
C ARG A 26 9.93 -4.45 -10.85
N LEU A 27 10.62 -5.56 -10.92
CA LEU A 27 10.52 -6.54 -11.99
C LEU A 27 9.99 -7.84 -11.37
N ILE A 28 8.88 -8.36 -11.88
CA ILE A 28 8.23 -9.55 -11.35
C ILE A 28 8.47 -10.67 -12.35
N PHE A 29 9.04 -11.75 -11.86
CA PHE A 29 9.39 -12.92 -12.63
C PHE A 29 8.57 -14.11 -12.18
N GLU A 30 7.97 -14.81 -13.13
CA GLU A 30 7.49 -16.17 -12.91
C GLU A 30 8.70 -17.11 -13.00
N VAL A 31 8.89 -17.96 -11.99
CA VAL A 31 10.00 -18.93 -11.95
C VAL A 31 9.53 -20.37 -12.14
N ASP A 32 8.29 -20.67 -11.75
CA ASP A 32 7.55 -21.92 -11.99
C ASP A 32 6.05 -21.60 -11.92
N ALA A 33 5.16 -22.55 -12.26
CA ALA A 33 3.69 -22.35 -12.32
C ALA A 33 3.01 -21.87 -11.00
N ARG A 34 3.76 -21.74 -9.90
CA ARG A 34 3.26 -21.30 -8.58
C ARG A 34 4.11 -20.22 -7.91
N ASP A 35 5.32 -19.94 -8.40
CA ASP A 35 6.29 -19.11 -7.70
C ASP A 35 6.66 -17.86 -8.49
N GLU A 36 6.50 -16.72 -7.83
CA GLU A 36 6.86 -15.39 -8.35
C GLU A 36 8.02 -14.81 -7.54
N VAL A 37 9.01 -14.26 -8.23
CA VAL A 37 10.12 -13.52 -7.64
C VAL A 37 9.99 -12.05 -8.01
N ILE A 38 9.88 -11.20 -7.01
CA ILE A 38 9.85 -9.75 -7.19
C ILE A 38 11.24 -9.23 -6.93
N VAL A 39 11.90 -8.71 -7.96
CA VAL A 39 13.19 -8.01 -7.85
C VAL A 39 12.92 -6.51 -7.73
N GLU A 40 13.36 -5.92 -6.63
CA GLU A 40 13.28 -4.47 -6.37
C GLU A 40 14.64 -3.83 -6.64
N LEU A 41 14.64 -2.71 -7.37
CA LEU A 41 15.83 -1.92 -7.71
C LEU A 41 15.75 -0.57 -6.99
N SER A 42 16.87 -0.15 -6.41
CA SER A 42 17.02 1.16 -5.78
C SER A 42 18.42 1.73 -6.02
N PRO A 43 18.64 3.04 -5.87
CA PRO A 43 19.98 3.59 -5.79
C PRO A 43 20.82 2.89 -4.70
N VAL A 44 22.12 2.72 -4.92
CA VAL A 44 23.02 2.17 -3.89
C VAL A 44 23.22 3.22 -2.80
N GLU A 45 22.68 2.94 -1.62
CA GLU A 45 22.88 3.72 -0.40
C GLU A 45 23.88 3.06 0.57
N HIS A 46 24.62 3.90 1.32
CA HIS A 46 25.61 3.44 2.28
C HIS A 46 24.95 2.79 3.51
N GLY A 47 25.42 1.61 3.90
CA GLY A 47 24.90 0.89 5.07
C GLY A 47 23.71 -0.04 4.79
N LEU A 48 23.16 -0.05 3.58
CA LEU A 48 22.17 -1.04 3.15
C LEU A 48 22.84 -2.28 2.55
N THR A 49 22.22 -3.44 2.78
CA THR A 49 22.65 -4.73 2.20
C THR A 49 21.76 -5.07 1.01
N TYR A 50 22.37 -5.49 -0.09
CA TYR A 50 21.68 -5.91 -1.31
C TYR A 50 22.00 -7.35 -1.64
N ALA A 51 21.09 -8.04 -2.33
CA ALA A 51 21.36 -9.39 -2.84
C ALA A 51 22.47 -9.34 -3.90
N THR A 52 22.42 -8.32 -4.77
CA THR A 52 23.48 -7.99 -5.72
C THR A 52 23.37 -6.50 -6.10
N ARG A 53 24.27 -6.01 -6.96
CA ARG A 53 24.25 -4.62 -7.41
C ARG A 53 24.90 -4.45 -8.78
N SER A 54 24.43 -3.47 -9.54
CA SER A 54 25.20 -2.81 -10.59
C SER A 54 26.08 -1.71 -9.97
N PRO A 55 26.82 -0.90 -10.76
CA PRO A 55 27.59 0.22 -10.22
C PRO A 55 26.76 1.24 -9.42
N ARG A 56 25.52 1.55 -9.83
CA ARG A 56 24.68 2.58 -9.19
C ARG A 56 23.36 2.08 -8.62
N LEU A 57 22.91 0.89 -8.98
CA LEU A 57 21.65 0.32 -8.51
C LEU A 57 21.89 -0.95 -7.67
N GLY A 58 21.30 -0.98 -6.48
CA GLY A 58 21.20 -2.16 -5.63
C GLY A 58 19.96 -2.97 -6.00
N LEU A 59 20.07 -4.30 -5.93
CA LEU A 59 18.99 -5.22 -6.22
C LEU A 59 18.70 -6.09 -5.00
N ALA A 60 17.44 -6.11 -4.59
CA ALA A 60 16.91 -7.04 -3.58
C ALA A 60 15.81 -7.88 -4.21
N TYR A 61 15.49 -9.03 -3.60
CA TYR A 61 14.36 -9.84 -4.01
C TYR A 61 13.48 -10.17 -2.82
N ARG A 62 12.20 -10.43 -3.12
CA ARG A 62 11.25 -11.04 -2.19
C ARG A 62 10.36 -12.02 -2.92
N SER A 63 9.75 -12.91 -2.15
CA SER A 63 8.67 -13.75 -2.66
C SER A 63 7.48 -12.89 -3.07
N GLY A 64 6.92 -13.20 -4.23
CA GLY A 64 5.58 -12.76 -4.61
C GLY A 64 4.49 -13.58 -3.92
N GLY A 65 4.82 -14.61 -3.12
CA GLY A 65 3.84 -15.48 -2.42
C GLY A 65 4.08 -15.71 -0.92
N VAL A 66 3.32 -16.64 -0.29
CA VAL A 66 3.38 -16.94 1.17
C VAL A 66 4.73 -17.55 1.53
N GLU A 67 5.20 -18.48 0.72
CA GLU A 67 6.42 -19.21 1.00
C GLU A 67 7.63 -18.36 0.65
N SER A 68 8.67 -18.41 1.48
CA SER A 68 9.93 -17.77 1.15
C SER A 68 10.49 -18.45 -0.09
N VAL A 69 10.65 -17.68 -1.18
CA VAL A 69 11.41 -18.10 -2.36
C VAL A 69 12.74 -18.67 -1.89
N ASP A 70 13.10 -19.86 -2.39
CA ASP A 70 14.42 -20.43 -2.15
C ASP A 70 15.48 -19.35 -2.40
N PRO A 71 16.30 -18.97 -1.40
CA PRO A 71 17.27 -17.90 -1.55
C PRO A 71 18.21 -18.09 -2.74
N ARG A 72 18.46 -19.33 -3.16
CA ARG A 72 19.27 -19.66 -4.35
C ARG A 72 18.56 -19.22 -5.63
N ILE A 73 17.25 -19.40 -5.72
CA ILE A 73 16.42 -18.94 -6.83
C ILE A 73 16.41 -17.42 -6.86
N GLY A 74 16.05 -16.77 -5.75
CA GLY A 74 15.99 -15.31 -5.68
C GLY A 74 17.33 -14.66 -6.02
N MET A 75 18.44 -15.20 -5.49
CA MET A 75 19.79 -14.75 -5.82
C MET A 75 20.14 -14.95 -7.30
N ARG A 76 19.75 -16.07 -7.90
CA ARG A 76 19.96 -16.34 -9.34
C ARG A 76 19.23 -15.32 -10.20
N VAL A 77 17.94 -15.04 -9.92
CA VAL A 77 17.15 -14.04 -10.64
C VAL A 77 17.79 -12.65 -10.48
N CYS A 78 18.12 -12.24 -9.25
CA CYS A 78 18.78 -10.97 -9.00
C CYS A 78 20.09 -10.80 -9.79
N LYS A 79 20.96 -11.83 -9.84
CA LYS A 79 22.20 -11.78 -10.61
C LYS A 79 21.95 -11.66 -12.11
N ALA A 80 20.95 -12.36 -12.63
CA ALA A 80 20.58 -12.28 -14.03
C ALA A 80 20.05 -10.87 -14.39
N VAL A 81 19.21 -10.29 -13.54
CA VAL A 81 18.74 -8.90 -13.68
C VAL A 81 19.90 -7.91 -13.61
N ALA A 82 20.81 -8.08 -12.65
CA ALA A 82 21.97 -7.18 -12.50
C ALA A 82 22.88 -7.18 -13.74
N ALA A 83 23.04 -8.32 -14.41
CA ALA A 83 23.79 -8.42 -15.66
C ALA A 83 23.15 -7.62 -16.80
N VAL A 84 21.82 -7.67 -16.92
CA VAL A 84 21.07 -6.85 -17.89
C VAL A 84 21.13 -5.38 -17.53
N VAL A 85 20.88 -5.03 -16.26
CA VAL A 85 20.91 -3.65 -15.75
C VAL A 85 22.28 -3.03 -15.99
N ALA A 86 23.39 -3.74 -15.70
CA ALA A 86 24.73 -3.21 -15.89
C ALA A 86 25.05 -2.81 -17.35
N GLN A 87 24.34 -3.39 -18.33
CA GLN A 87 24.52 -3.07 -19.75
C GLN A 87 23.67 -1.88 -20.21
N THR A 88 22.60 -1.56 -19.49
CA THR A 88 21.62 -0.53 -19.86
C THR A 88 21.56 0.65 -18.88
N GLU A 89 22.22 0.54 -17.71
CA GLU A 89 22.13 1.46 -16.58
C GLU A 89 22.35 2.91 -17.01
N GLU A 90 23.43 3.18 -17.75
CA GLU A 90 23.76 4.54 -18.19
C GLU A 90 22.67 5.14 -19.09
N GLY A 91 22.15 4.36 -20.04
CA GLY A 91 21.09 4.80 -20.94
C GLY A 91 19.76 5.05 -20.23
N VAL A 92 19.40 4.21 -19.26
CA VAL A 92 18.18 4.35 -18.46
C VAL A 92 18.29 5.57 -17.54
N LEU A 93 19.41 5.73 -16.83
CA LEU A 93 19.64 6.90 -15.97
C LEU A 93 19.63 8.20 -16.79
N ALA A 94 20.24 8.20 -17.99
CA ALA A 94 20.18 9.35 -18.88
C ALA A 94 18.76 9.65 -19.39
N ALA A 95 17.89 8.65 -19.56
CA ALA A 95 16.49 8.86 -19.89
C ALA A 95 15.71 9.48 -18.73
N ILE A 96 15.90 8.95 -17.52
CA ILE A 96 15.32 9.50 -16.28
C ILE A 96 15.75 10.97 -16.11
N ASP A 97 17.00 11.29 -16.42
CA ASP A 97 17.52 12.65 -16.34
C ASP A 97 16.78 13.61 -17.28
N ARG A 98 16.59 13.21 -18.54
CA ARG A 98 15.84 14.00 -19.52
C ARG A 98 14.39 14.19 -19.09
N ASP A 99 13.75 13.13 -18.60
CA ASP A 99 12.36 13.18 -18.16
C ASP A 99 12.20 14.08 -16.92
N ALA A 100 13.14 14.01 -15.98
CA ALA A 100 13.14 14.87 -14.80
C ALA A 100 13.35 16.35 -15.15
N GLU A 101 14.23 16.66 -16.11
CA GLU A 101 14.42 18.01 -16.63
C GLU A 101 13.16 18.55 -17.32
N ALA A 102 12.54 17.74 -18.17
CA ALA A 102 11.29 18.09 -18.84
C ALA A 102 10.16 18.35 -17.83
N ALA A 103 9.99 17.48 -16.82
CA ALA A 103 8.99 17.64 -15.78
C ALA A 103 9.15 18.93 -14.97
N ARG A 104 10.39 19.28 -14.59
CA ARG A 104 10.68 20.54 -13.86
C ARG A 104 10.36 21.79 -14.68
N ALA A 105 10.53 21.73 -16.00
CA ALA A 105 10.22 22.85 -16.89
C ALA A 105 8.70 23.11 -17.00
N VAL A 106 7.87 22.08 -16.81
CA VAL A 106 6.41 22.17 -16.94
C VAL A 106 5.70 22.42 -15.60
N GLU A 107 6.09 21.73 -14.53
CA GLU A 107 5.34 21.67 -13.27
C GLU A 107 5.81 22.65 -12.17
N GLY A 108 6.96 23.31 -12.36
CA GLY A 108 7.57 24.14 -11.33
C GLY A 108 7.92 23.37 -10.05
N THR A 109 7.96 24.03 -8.89
CA THR A 109 8.27 23.40 -7.59
C THR A 109 7.03 22.91 -6.83
N SER A 110 5.90 22.70 -7.53
CA SER A 110 4.65 22.27 -6.89
C SER A 110 4.85 20.95 -6.16
N ARG A 111 4.46 20.91 -4.89
CA ARG A 111 4.50 19.68 -4.09
C ARG A 111 3.32 18.75 -4.36
N ILE A 112 2.35 19.21 -5.15
CA ILE A 112 1.26 18.38 -5.67
C ILE A 112 1.42 18.34 -7.18
N ARG A 113 1.72 17.16 -7.72
CA ARG A 113 1.95 16.95 -9.16
C ARG A 113 0.84 16.09 -9.74
N GLU A 114 0.44 16.38 -10.97
CA GLU A 114 -0.54 15.57 -11.69
C GLU A 114 0.21 14.64 -12.62
N VAL A 115 0.09 13.33 -12.39
CA VAL A 115 0.81 12.31 -13.15
C VAL A 115 -0.16 11.39 -13.87
N GLN A 116 0.28 10.83 -14.98
CA GLN A 116 -0.43 9.77 -15.68
C GLN A 116 0.27 8.44 -15.46
N VAL A 117 -0.52 7.38 -15.30
CA VAL A 117 -0.01 6.02 -15.18
C VAL A 117 -0.48 5.15 -16.33
N THR A 118 0.35 4.21 -16.75
CA THR A 118 -0.04 3.16 -17.71
C THR A 118 -0.72 1.98 -17.01
N ARG A 119 -0.53 1.89 -15.68
CA ARG A 119 -1.05 0.83 -14.83
C ARG A 119 -1.49 1.36 -13.47
N LEU A 120 -2.59 0.83 -12.96
CA LEU A 120 -3.16 1.22 -11.68
C LEU A 120 -3.28 0.07 -10.69
N LEU A 121 -3.75 -1.11 -11.13
CA LEU A 121 -3.94 -2.25 -10.23
C LEU A 121 -2.61 -2.98 -10.01
N GLU A 122 -2.14 -2.99 -8.77
CA GLU A 122 -0.90 -3.68 -8.42
C GLU A 122 -1.24 -4.98 -7.70
N ARG A 123 -0.80 -6.12 -8.24
CA ARG A 123 -1.09 -7.44 -7.65
C ARG A 123 -0.38 -7.55 -6.31
N ALA A 124 -1.09 -8.02 -5.30
CA ALA A 124 -0.63 -8.18 -3.93
C ALA A 124 -1.23 -9.42 -3.27
N GLY A 125 -0.81 -9.65 -2.03
CA GLY A 125 -1.15 -10.86 -1.30
C GLY A 125 -0.36 -12.05 -1.80
N ASP A 126 -0.72 -13.21 -1.31
CA ASP A 126 -0.07 -14.49 -1.63
C ASP A 126 -0.90 -15.31 -2.65
N PRO A 127 -0.42 -16.47 -3.15
CA PRO A 127 -1.13 -17.22 -4.19
C PRO A 127 -2.51 -17.74 -3.75
N GLN A 128 -2.74 -17.93 -2.45
CA GLN A 128 -4.01 -18.37 -1.88
C GLN A 128 -4.97 -17.20 -1.61
N GLN A 129 -4.43 -16.00 -1.40
CA GLN A 129 -5.16 -14.75 -1.12
C GLN A 129 -4.71 -13.61 -2.05
N ARG A 130 -4.88 -13.78 -3.36
CA ARG A 130 -4.54 -12.74 -4.35
C ARG A 130 -5.56 -11.60 -4.32
N PHE A 131 -5.06 -10.37 -4.33
CA PHE A 131 -5.86 -9.16 -4.47
C PHE A 131 -5.10 -8.08 -5.25
N TYR A 132 -5.78 -7.01 -5.62
CA TYR A 132 -5.16 -5.81 -6.15
C TYR A 132 -5.11 -4.72 -5.10
N THR A 133 -4.01 -4.00 -5.07
CA THR A 133 -3.96 -2.69 -4.43
C THR A 133 -4.18 -1.59 -5.47
N LEU A 134 -4.85 -0.53 -5.04
CA LEU A 134 -5.15 0.63 -5.87
C LEU A 134 -4.78 1.90 -5.09
N SER A 135 -3.83 2.67 -5.62
CA SER A 135 -3.49 3.99 -5.08
C SER A 135 -3.89 5.08 -6.07
N PRO A 136 -4.84 5.97 -5.74
CA PRO A 136 -5.10 7.18 -6.53
C PRO A 136 -3.97 8.22 -6.40
N TYR A 137 -3.17 8.10 -5.34
CA TYR A 137 -2.12 9.04 -4.95
C TYR A 137 -0.83 8.31 -4.58
N VAL A 138 0.32 8.97 -4.73
CA VAL A 138 1.62 8.53 -4.19
C VAL A 138 2.20 9.65 -3.33
N GLY A 139 2.65 9.34 -2.11
CA GLY A 139 2.88 10.35 -1.08
C GLY A 139 1.58 10.70 -0.37
N CYS A 140 1.68 11.23 0.84
CA CYS A 140 0.51 11.39 1.70
C CYS A 140 0.59 12.67 2.54
N LEU A 141 -0.37 13.58 2.35
CA LEU A 141 -0.51 14.83 3.10
C LEU A 141 -1.02 14.64 4.53
N ILE A 142 -1.34 13.41 4.96
CA ILE A 142 -1.57 13.14 6.38
C ILE A 142 -0.23 13.25 7.12
N GLY A 143 0.82 12.64 6.55
CA GLY A 143 2.18 12.72 7.07
C GLY A 143 2.36 12.06 8.43
N CYS A 144 1.82 10.84 8.62
CA CYS A 144 2.07 10.09 9.86
C CYS A 144 3.58 9.90 10.04
N ARG A 145 4.11 10.22 11.22
CA ARG A 145 5.54 10.24 11.50
C ARG A 145 6.17 8.87 11.38
N PHE A 146 5.50 7.85 11.92
CA PHE A 146 5.92 6.45 11.88
C PHE A 146 5.67 5.75 10.53
N CYS A 147 5.25 6.46 9.48
CA CYS A 147 4.79 5.82 8.26
C CYS A 147 5.97 5.20 7.48
N TYR A 148 5.91 3.89 7.27
CA TYR A 148 6.87 3.19 6.42
C TYR A 148 6.81 3.63 4.96
N ALA A 149 5.73 4.28 4.51
CA ALA A 149 5.58 4.75 3.12
C ALA A 149 6.73 5.67 2.72
N GLN A 150 7.28 6.43 3.66
CA GLN A 150 8.43 7.31 3.42
C GLN A 150 9.64 6.55 2.86
N THR A 151 9.96 5.38 3.41
CA THR A 151 11.10 4.57 2.91
C THR A 151 10.84 3.93 1.56
N ARG A 152 9.59 3.90 1.11
CA ARG A 152 9.19 3.38 -0.20
C ARG A 152 9.17 4.47 -1.26
N THR A 153 8.73 5.68 -0.90
CA THR A 153 8.59 6.79 -1.84
C THR A 153 9.88 7.59 -2.02
N ASP A 154 10.70 7.73 -0.99
CA ASP A 154 11.91 8.56 -1.04
C ASP A 154 12.96 8.06 -2.06
N PRO A 155 13.28 6.74 -2.16
CA PRO A 155 14.23 6.25 -3.16
C PRO A 155 13.77 6.50 -4.60
N LEU A 156 12.47 6.31 -4.88
CA LEU A 156 11.90 6.57 -6.20
C LEU A 156 11.94 8.07 -6.53
N ARG A 157 11.60 8.93 -5.58
CA ARG A 157 11.68 10.39 -5.75
C ARG A 157 13.10 10.86 -6.03
N SER A 158 14.07 10.30 -5.29
CA SER A 158 15.50 10.57 -5.50
C SER A 158 15.97 10.14 -6.88
N LEU A 159 15.58 8.93 -7.31
CA LEU A 159 15.87 8.42 -8.64
C LEU A 159 15.29 9.32 -9.74
N LEU A 160 14.03 9.75 -9.59
CA LEU A 160 13.36 10.69 -10.48
C LEU A 160 13.85 12.15 -10.33
N LYS A 161 14.93 12.37 -9.58
CA LYS A 161 15.55 13.67 -9.31
C LYS A 161 14.54 14.71 -8.82
N GLN A 162 13.55 14.31 -8.06
CA GLN A 162 12.61 15.26 -7.49
C GLN A 162 13.27 16.07 -6.37
N PRO A 163 12.88 17.34 -6.17
CA PRO A 163 13.38 18.11 -5.05
C PRO A 163 13.13 17.37 -3.71
N PRO A 164 14.09 17.41 -2.78
CA PRO A 164 13.86 16.93 -1.42
C PRO A 164 12.64 17.61 -0.83
N ALA A 165 11.75 16.83 -0.25
CA ALA A 165 10.53 17.33 0.36
C ALA A 165 10.26 16.54 1.65
N PRO A 166 9.92 17.21 2.76
CA PRO A 166 9.62 16.49 3.99
C PRO A 166 8.40 15.60 3.81
N TRP A 167 8.42 14.41 4.44
CA TRP A 167 7.26 13.53 4.47
C TRP A 167 6.03 14.28 4.96
N GLY A 168 4.88 14.01 4.35
CA GLY A 168 3.67 14.77 4.62
C GLY A 168 3.49 16.03 3.75
N SER A 169 4.47 16.44 2.95
CA SER A 169 4.37 17.71 2.23
C SER A 169 4.14 17.59 0.73
N TYR A 170 4.15 16.36 0.19
CA TYR A 170 4.06 16.11 -1.25
C TYR A 170 3.06 15.01 -1.60
N VAL A 171 2.51 15.08 -2.82
CA VAL A 171 1.65 14.08 -3.45
C VAL A 171 1.84 14.10 -4.96
N ASP A 172 1.91 12.92 -5.57
CA ASP A 172 1.63 12.72 -6.99
C ASP A 172 0.20 12.19 -7.13
N ALA A 173 -0.64 12.91 -7.87
CA ALA A 173 -2.03 12.60 -8.12
C ALA A 173 -2.18 11.91 -9.48
N ARG A 174 -2.64 10.66 -9.49
CA ARG A 174 -2.80 9.87 -10.72
C ARG A 174 -4.09 10.24 -11.43
N VAL A 175 -4.06 11.33 -12.21
CA VAL A 175 -5.28 11.97 -12.73
C VAL A 175 -6.08 11.09 -13.68
N ASN A 176 -5.40 10.15 -14.35
CA ASN A 176 -6.01 9.18 -15.28
C ASN A 176 -6.37 7.82 -14.61
N ALA A 177 -6.31 7.73 -13.28
CA ALA A 177 -6.60 6.48 -12.57
C ALA A 177 -7.99 5.92 -12.86
N PRO A 178 -9.09 6.71 -12.90
CA PRO A 178 -10.42 6.17 -13.22
C PRO A 178 -10.47 5.52 -14.60
N GLU A 179 -9.87 6.17 -15.61
CA GLU A 179 -9.84 5.68 -16.99
C GLU A 179 -9.00 4.40 -17.10
N ARG A 180 -7.85 4.34 -16.42
CA ARG A 180 -7.02 3.13 -16.38
C ARG A 180 -7.71 1.98 -15.65
N LEU A 181 -8.43 2.28 -14.56
CA LEU A 181 -9.20 1.28 -13.82
C LEU A 181 -10.26 0.62 -14.71
N ALA A 182 -11.01 1.41 -15.48
CA ALA A 182 -12.05 0.91 -16.38
C ALA A 182 -11.49 0.00 -17.49
N VAL A 183 -10.26 0.25 -17.94
CA VAL A 183 -9.55 -0.63 -18.87
C VAL A 183 -9.12 -1.92 -18.16
N GLU A 184 -8.43 -1.80 -17.02
CA GLU A 184 -7.88 -2.96 -16.32
C GLU A 184 -8.94 -3.91 -15.75
N LEU A 185 -10.12 -3.42 -15.34
CA LEU A 185 -11.24 -4.28 -14.93
C LEU A 185 -11.76 -5.19 -16.05
N ARG A 186 -11.57 -4.80 -17.32
CA ARG A 186 -11.96 -5.60 -18.48
C ARG A 186 -10.85 -6.57 -18.90
N GLU A 187 -9.60 -6.15 -18.79
CA GLU A 187 -8.44 -6.90 -19.29
C GLU A 187 -7.86 -7.89 -18.28
N ARG A 188 -8.17 -7.75 -16.98
CA ARG A 188 -7.51 -8.51 -15.91
C ARG A 188 -8.47 -9.47 -15.18
N PRO A 189 -7.92 -10.50 -14.51
CA PRO A 189 -8.71 -11.38 -13.66
C PRO A 189 -9.42 -10.61 -12.55
N LEU A 190 -10.67 -10.99 -12.26
CA LEU A 190 -11.46 -10.36 -11.22
C LEU A 190 -10.95 -10.79 -9.83
N LEU A 191 -10.39 -9.83 -9.09
CA LEU A 191 -9.88 -10.02 -7.73
C LEU A 191 -10.34 -8.90 -6.82
N PRO A 192 -10.40 -9.11 -5.49
CA PRO A 192 -10.65 -8.04 -4.53
C PRO A 192 -9.70 -6.85 -4.72
N ILE A 193 -10.19 -5.63 -4.48
CA ILE A 193 -9.41 -4.39 -4.62
C ILE A 193 -9.33 -3.68 -3.26
N LYS A 194 -8.12 -3.42 -2.80
CA LYS A 194 -7.81 -2.67 -1.57
C LYS A 194 -7.29 -1.27 -1.92
N PHE A 195 -8.02 -0.24 -1.53
CA PHE A 195 -7.56 1.14 -1.54
C PHE A 195 -6.68 1.41 -0.31
N CYS A 196 -5.78 2.40 -0.41
CA CYS A 196 -4.72 2.70 0.58
C CYS A 196 -3.62 1.63 0.62
N PRO A 197 -2.86 1.44 -0.47
CA PRO A 197 -1.63 0.67 -0.39
C PRO A 197 -0.60 1.36 0.50
N ILE A 198 0.52 0.64 0.65
CA ILE A 198 1.78 0.98 1.31
C ILE A 198 2.33 2.42 1.05
N VAL A 199 1.76 3.21 0.14
CA VAL A 199 2.34 4.48 -0.35
C VAL A 199 1.46 5.73 -0.19
N SER A 200 0.17 5.61 0.16
CA SER A 200 -0.70 6.78 0.33
C SER A 200 -2.04 6.47 0.98
N ASP A 201 -2.73 7.53 1.45
CA ASP A 201 -4.13 7.48 1.88
C ASP A 201 -5.03 8.05 0.76
N PRO A 202 -6.13 7.37 0.37
CA PRO A 202 -7.00 7.78 -0.73
C PRO A 202 -7.88 9.00 -0.39
N TYR A 203 -8.06 9.34 0.90
CA TYR A 203 -8.95 10.42 1.36
C TYR A 203 -8.21 11.54 2.10
N GLN A 204 -6.93 11.72 1.78
CA GLN A 204 -6.15 12.88 2.22
C GLN A 204 -6.71 14.21 1.66
N ALA A 205 -6.25 15.34 2.20
CA ALA A 205 -6.86 16.66 1.94
C ALA A 205 -7.04 17.02 0.45
N VAL A 206 -6.12 16.61 -0.43
CA VAL A 206 -6.19 16.91 -1.87
C VAL A 206 -7.37 16.22 -2.58
N GLU A 207 -7.86 15.10 -2.06
CA GLU A 207 -9.03 14.38 -2.57
C GLU A 207 -10.33 15.20 -2.49
N ARG A 208 -10.38 16.23 -1.61
CA ARG A 208 -11.53 17.15 -1.55
C ARG A 208 -11.78 17.86 -2.88
N ARG A 209 -10.69 18.18 -3.61
CA ARG A 209 -10.73 18.87 -4.91
C ARG A 209 -10.58 17.91 -6.08
N MET A 210 -9.64 16.96 -6.00
CA MET A 210 -9.26 16.12 -7.12
C MET A 210 -10.27 14.99 -7.42
N GLN A 211 -10.96 14.52 -6.39
CA GLN A 211 -12.01 13.48 -6.47
C GLN A 211 -11.59 12.23 -7.26
N ILE A 212 -10.30 11.85 -7.22
CA ILE A 212 -9.79 10.72 -8.03
C ILE A 212 -10.27 9.42 -7.40
N THR A 213 -10.17 9.30 -6.08
CA THR A 213 -10.70 8.14 -5.34
C THR A 213 -12.18 7.97 -5.62
N ARG A 214 -12.96 9.05 -5.53
CA ARG A 214 -14.39 9.02 -5.84
C ARG A 214 -14.66 8.52 -7.26
N ARG A 215 -14.00 9.07 -8.28
CA ARG A 215 -14.18 8.65 -9.67
C ARG A 215 -13.78 7.19 -9.89
N CYS A 216 -12.75 6.68 -9.21
CA CYS A 216 -12.44 5.26 -9.21
C CYS A 216 -13.57 4.41 -8.60
N LEU A 217 -14.21 4.86 -7.52
CA LEU A 217 -15.37 4.18 -6.93
C LEU A 217 -16.60 4.22 -7.85
N GLU A 218 -16.82 5.32 -8.57
CA GLU A 218 -17.88 5.42 -9.58
C GLU A 218 -17.66 4.43 -10.74
N VAL A 219 -16.42 4.26 -11.19
CA VAL A 219 -16.05 3.23 -12.18
C VAL A 219 -16.32 1.81 -11.65
N LEU A 220 -16.00 1.54 -10.39
CA LEU A 220 -16.28 0.23 -9.77
C LEU A 220 -17.78 -0.03 -9.63
N ALA A 221 -18.57 0.99 -9.26
CA ALA A 221 -20.02 0.88 -9.15
C ALA A 221 -20.71 0.68 -10.51
N ALA A 222 -20.12 1.20 -11.59
CA ALA A 222 -20.61 1.05 -12.95
C ALA A 222 -20.11 -0.21 -13.68
N ALA A 223 -19.25 -1.01 -13.05
CA ALA A 223 -18.74 -2.25 -13.65
C ALA A 223 -19.83 -3.33 -13.72
N ASP A 224 -19.86 -4.10 -14.80
CA ASP A 224 -20.81 -5.22 -14.97
C ASP A 224 -20.65 -6.27 -13.86
N GLU A 225 -19.40 -6.55 -13.47
CA GLU A 225 -19.03 -7.45 -12.38
C GLU A 225 -18.12 -6.71 -11.38
N PRO A 226 -18.69 -6.01 -10.39
CA PRO A 226 -17.89 -5.27 -9.41
C PRO A 226 -17.17 -6.23 -8.45
N PRO A 227 -15.83 -6.12 -8.29
CA PRO A 227 -15.09 -6.93 -7.32
C PRO A 227 -15.41 -6.49 -5.89
N PRO A 228 -15.07 -7.29 -4.87
CA PRO A 228 -15.03 -6.81 -3.50
C PRO A 228 -14.07 -5.64 -3.36
N VAL A 229 -14.50 -4.59 -2.67
CA VAL A 229 -13.72 -3.37 -2.46
C VAL A 229 -13.50 -3.16 -0.97
N MET A 230 -12.24 -3.01 -0.57
CA MET A 230 -11.86 -2.54 0.75
C MET A 230 -11.30 -1.13 0.65
N VAL A 231 -11.86 -0.17 1.37
CA VAL A 231 -11.36 1.20 1.42
C VAL A 231 -10.85 1.54 2.81
N MET A 232 -9.54 1.65 2.94
CA MET A 232 -8.89 2.06 4.18
C MET A 232 -8.55 3.55 4.17
N THR A 233 -8.74 4.23 5.30
CA THR A 233 -8.32 5.63 5.46
C THR A 233 -8.15 6.05 6.93
N ARG A 234 -7.45 7.15 7.17
CA ARG A 234 -7.40 7.87 8.45
C ARG A 234 -8.20 9.18 8.44
N SER A 235 -9.00 9.41 7.41
CA SER A 235 -9.72 10.66 7.15
C SER A 235 -11.23 10.44 7.14
N GLU A 236 -11.97 11.31 7.81
CA GLU A 236 -13.44 11.33 7.78
C GLU A 236 -14.02 11.76 6.43
N LEU A 237 -13.18 12.26 5.50
CA LEU A 237 -13.59 12.67 4.16
C LEU A 237 -14.28 11.54 3.39
N ILE A 238 -13.97 10.27 3.71
CA ILE A 238 -14.65 9.10 3.14
C ILE A 238 -16.19 9.14 3.30
N LEU A 239 -16.71 9.85 4.32
CA LEU A 239 -18.16 10.01 4.50
C LEU A 239 -18.85 10.76 3.35
N ARG A 240 -18.11 11.55 2.56
CA ARG A 240 -18.61 12.15 1.32
C ARG A 240 -19.13 11.09 0.34
N ASP A 241 -18.47 9.94 0.32
CA ASP A 241 -18.72 8.86 -0.63
C ASP A 241 -19.44 7.68 0.03
N LEU A 242 -20.08 7.91 1.19
CA LEU A 242 -20.77 6.86 1.97
C LEU A 242 -21.84 6.14 1.16
N GLU A 243 -22.73 6.89 0.50
CA GLU A 243 -23.81 6.29 -0.32
C GLU A 243 -23.25 5.50 -1.50
N LEU A 244 -22.18 6.01 -2.12
CA LEU A 244 -21.52 5.36 -3.25
C LEU A 244 -20.89 4.04 -2.82
N ILE A 245 -20.11 4.04 -1.73
CA ILE A 245 -19.48 2.82 -1.20
C ILE A 245 -20.54 1.82 -0.73
N ALA A 246 -21.61 2.29 -0.07
CA ALA A 246 -22.70 1.43 0.39
C ALA A 246 -23.52 0.82 -0.77
N SER A 247 -23.49 1.42 -1.96
CA SER A 247 -24.13 0.85 -3.16
C SER A 247 -23.36 -0.31 -3.79
N LEU A 248 -22.08 -0.48 -3.46
CA LEU A 248 -21.29 -1.60 -3.96
C LEU A 248 -21.75 -2.91 -3.30
N PRO A 249 -21.86 -4.02 -4.05
CA PRO A 249 -22.41 -5.26 -3.50
C PRO A 249 -21.52 -5.91 -2.44
N TYR A 250 -20.21 -5.68 -2.50
CA TYR A 250 -19.22 -6.20 -1.56
C TYR A 250 -18.25 -5.09 -1.15
N ALA A 251 -18.64 -4.27 -0.17
CA ALA A 251 -17.80 -3.20 0.36
C ALA A 251 -17.37 -3.44 1.80
N TRP A 252 -16.11 -3.09 2.07
CA TRP A 252 -15.54 -2.93 3.39
C TRP A 252 -14.94 -1.54 3.53
N VAL A 253 -15.16 -0.92 4.68
CA VAL A 253 -14.46 0.31 5.06
C VAL A 253 -13.55 0.01 6.24
N GLY A 254 -12.34 0.56 6.21
CA GLY A 254 -11.40 0.41 7.30
C GLY A 254 -10.81 1.72 7.77
N ALA A 255 -10.51 1.80 9.07
CA ALA A 255 -9.75 2.89 9.65
C ALA A 255 -8.53 2.37 10.42
N SER A 256 -7.43 3.11 10.36
CA SER A 256 -6.34 2.87 11.30
C SER A 256 -6.59 3.62 12.60
N ILE A 257 -6.61 2.93 13.73
CA ILE A 257 -6.87 3.51 15.06
C ILE A 257 -5.83 2.93 16.03
N PRO A 258 -4.60 3.49 16.05
CA PRO A 258 -3.49 2.95 16.83
C PRO A 258 -3.60 3.21 18.35
N THR A 259 -4.50 4.11 18.75
CA THR A 259 -4.73 4.52 20.14
C THR A 259 -6.09 5.20 20.30
N VAL A 260 -6.59 5.28 21.53
CA VAL A 260 -7.70 6.15 21.95
C VAL A 260 -7.26 7.54 22.44
N ASP A 261 -5.96 7.75 22.65
CA ASP A 261 -5.39 9.04 23.03
C ASP A 261 -5.25 9.97 21.82
N ASP A 262 -6.13 10.98 21.76
CA ASP A 262 -6.14 11.93 20.66
C ASP A 262 -4.94 12.91 20.69
N GLU A 263 -4.26 13.09 21.82
CA GLU A 263 -3.00 13.85 21.89
C GLU A 263 -1.86 13.06 21.25
N ALA A 264 -1.71 11.78 21.60
CA ALA A 264 -0.74 10.89 20.96
C ALA A 264 -1.00 10.79 19.45
N ARG A 265 -2.28 10.63 19.05
CA ARG A 265 -2.68 10.66 17.64
C ARG A 265 -2.30 12.00 16.98
N ARG A 266 -2.40 13.15 17.66
CA ARG A 266 -1.98 14.46 17.11
C ARG A 266 -0.49 14.58 16.89
N HIS A 267 0.28 14.02 17.81
CA HIS A 267 1.72 14.01 17.70
C HIS A 267 2.18 13.18 16.49
N PHE A 268 1.71 11.94 16.40
CA PHE A 268 2.15 11.00 15.38
C PHE A 268 1.42 11.10 14.04
N GLU A 269 0.17 11.55 14.02
CA GLU A 269 -0.69 11.64 12.83
C GLU A 269 -1.32 13.04 12.71
N PRO A 270 -0.50 14.08 12.45
CA PRO A 270 -0.86 15.48 12.70
C PRO A 270 -2.02 16.02 11.87
N ARG A 271 -2.31 15.41 10.72
CA ARG A 271 -3.37 15.83 9.78
C ARG A 271 -4.40 14.74 9.50
N ALA A 272 -4.37 13.65 10.26
CA ALA A 272 -5.44 12.66 10.22
C ALA A 272 -6.65 13.16 11.01
N SER A 273 -7.83 12.60 10.74
CA SER A 273 -9.01 12.88 11.55
C SER A 273 -8.81 12.40 12.99
N SER A 274 -9.52 13.00 13.95
CA SER A 274 -9.46 12.61 15.35
C SER A 274 -9.91 11.16 15.54
N VAL A 275 -9.54 10.54 16.67
CA VAL A 275 -9.99 9.18 16.98
C VAL A 275 -11.51 9.09 16.98
N GLY A 276 -12.20 10.04 17.62
CA GLY A 276 -13.66 10.10 17.65
C GLY A 276 -14.30 10.18 16.27
N ALA A 277 -13.73 10.97 15.36
CA ALA A 277 -14.21 11.07 13.98
C ALA A 277 -14.03 9.76 13.21
N ARG A 278 -12.91 9.03 13.42
CA ARG A 278 -12.72 7.71 12.79
C ARG A 278 -13.70 6.67 13.33
N LEU A 279 -13.99 6.68 14.63
CA LEU A 279 -15.02 5.81 15.20
C LEU A 279 -16.41 6.14 14.61
N GLU A 280 -16.74 7.43 14.47
CA GLU A 280 -18.00 7.87 13.84
C GLU A 280 -18.11 7.46 12.37
N VAL A 281 -17.01 7.51 11.61
CA VAL A 281 -16.95 6.98 10.23
C VAL A 281 -17.43 5.52 10.22
N LEU A 282 -16.85 4.67 11.06
CA LEU A 282 -17.20 3.26 11.13
C LEU A 282 -18.65 3.04 11.57
N ARG A 283 -19.13 3.79 12.57
CA ARG A 283 -20.55 3.74 13.00
C ARG A 283 -21.50 4.04 11.84
N ARG A 284 -21.22 5.07 11.05
CA ARG A 284 -22.07 5.48 9.91
C ARG A 284 -22.08 4.46 8.78
N PHE A 285 -20.93 3.87 8.46
CA PHE A 285 -20.86 2.81 7.46
C PHE A 285 -21.58 1.54 7.90
N ARG A 286 -21.38 1.13 9.17
CA ARG A 286 -22.09 -0.01 9.75
C ARG A 286 -23.60 0.19 9.78
N ALA A 287 -24.07 1.40 10.06
CA ALA A 287 -25.50 1.75 10.00
C ALA A 287 -26.11 1.59 8.58
N ARG A 288 -25.27 1.54 7.53
CA ARG A 288 -25.68 1.24 6.15
C ARG A 288 -25.41 -0.20 5.73
N GLY A 289 -25.06 -1.08 6.67
CA GLY A 289 -24.76 -2.49 6.38
C GLY A 289 -23.40 -2.73 5.72
N VAL A 290 -22.55 -1.70 5.63
CA VAL A 290 -21.17 -1.85 5.14
C VAL A 290 -20.31 -2.41 6.27
N ARG A 291 -19.52 -3.43 5.97
CA ARG A 291 -18.65 -4.04 6.97
C ARG A 291 -17.47 -3.14 7.30
N CYS A 292 -17.06 -3.15 8.57
CA CYS A 292 -16.05 -2.26 9.11
C CYS A 292 -14.86 -3.03 9.70
N GLY A 293 -13.66 -2.69 9.26
CA GLY A 293 -12.41 -3.22 9.80
C GLY A 293 -11.57 -2.15 10.49
N VAL A 294 -10.77 -2.52 11.48
CA VAL A 294 -9.79 -1.60 12.08
C VAL A 294 -8.39 -2.18 11.99
N VAL A 295 -7.41 -1.33 11.72
CA VAL A 295 -6.00 -1.69 11.81
C VAL A 295 -5.36 -0.91 12.95
N VAL A 296 -4.82 -1.63 13.91
CA VAL A 296 -4.04 -1.09 15.03
C VAL A 296 -2.58 -1.38 14.75
N GLN A 297 -1.90 -0.43 14.10
CA GLN A 297 -0.46 -0.52 13.83
C GLN A 297 0.15 0.87 13.57
N PRO A 298 1.23 1.24 14.29
CA PRO A 298 1.75 0.57 15.49
C PRO A 298 0.76 0.69 16.66
N LEU A 299 1.06 0.07 17.81
CA LEU A 299 0.42 0.48 19.06
C LEU A 299 1.05 1.79 19.52
N LEU A 300 0.20 2.76 19.83
CA LEU A 300 0.56 4.07 20.36
C LEU A 300 0.07 4.19 21.82
N PRO A 301 0.61 5.12 22.61
CA PRO A 301 0.26 5.24 24.02
C PRO A 301 -1.24 5.49 24.22
N GLY A 302 -1.80 4.92 25.28
CA GLY A 302 -3.21 5.00 25.62
C GLY A 302 -3.65 3.75 26.38
N ASP A 303 -4.87 3.77 26.93
CA ASP A 303 -5.44 2.60 27.61
C ASP A 303 -5.88 1.56 26.58
N VAL A 304 -5.22 0.41 26.58
CA VAL A 304 -5.50 -0.73 25.70
C VAL A 304 -6.90 -1.31 25.91
N ASN A 305 -7.41 -1.32 27.15
CA ASN A 305 -8.76 -1.81 27.43
C ASN A 305 -9.80 -0.85 26.86
N ALA A 306 -9.62 0.46 27.07
CA ALA A 306 -10.50 1.47 26.49
C ALA A 306 -10.45 1.45 24.95
N LEU A 307 -9.29 1.20 24.35
CA LEU A 307 -9.16 0.97 22.91
C LEU A 307 -9.98 -0.25 22.48
N ALA A 308 -9.78 -1.41 23.13
CA ALA A 308 -10.52 -2.63 22.80
C ALA A 308 -12.04 -2.43 22.89
N ASP A 309 -12.52 -1.81 23.97
CA ASP A 309 -13.93 -1.54 24.20
C ASP A 309 -14.50 -0.60 23.11
N ALA A 310 -13.79 0.48 22.76
CA ALA A 310 -14.20 1.40 21.69
C ALA A 310 -14.22 0.74 20.30
N LEU A 311 -13.26 -0.13 20.00
CA LEU A 311 -13.21 -0.85 18.73
C LEU A 311 -14.31 -1.90 18.62
N ALA A 312 -14.65 -2.60 19.70
CA ALA A 312 -15.69 -3.61 19.73
C ALA A 312 -17.08 -3.05 19.38
N GLU A 313 -17.35 -1.78 19.67
CA GLU A 313 -18.60 -1.12 19.29
C GLU A 313 -18.78 -0.92 17.78
N VAL A 314 -17.67 -0.80 17.04
CA VAL A 314 -17.70 -0.25 15.67
C VAL A 314 -17.08 -1.16 14.62
N ALA A 315 -16.24 -2.11 15.00
CA ALA A 315 -15.51 -2.98 14.08
C ALA A 315 -16.09 -4.40 14.05
N ASP A 316 -16.23 -4.98 12.86
CA ASP A 316 -16.51 -6.41 12.68
C ASP A 316 -15.23 -7.24 12.84
N SER A 317 -14.08 -6.65 12.48
CA SER A 317 -12.78 -7.29 12.62
C SER A 317 -11.65 -6.29 12.85
N VAL A 318 -10.57 -6.75 13.50
CA VAL A 318 -9.40 -5.93 13.81
C VAL A 318 -8.12 -6.67 13.41
N SER A 319 -7.22 -5.98 12.71
CA SER A 319 -5.83 -6.41 12.53
C SER A 319 -4.93 -5.65 13.50
N ILE A 320 -4.03 -6.38 14.13
CA ILE A 320 -3.11 -5.85 15.14
C ILE A 320 -1.69 -6.11 14.66
N GLY A 321 -0.91 -5.04 14.55
CA GLY A 321 0.50 -5.08 14.20
C GLY A 321 1.34 -4.24 15.15
N VAL A 322 2.56 -4.70 15.39
CA VAL A 322 3.54 -3.96 16.21
C VAL A 322 4.33 -2.95 15.38
N LEU A 323 5.02 -2.04 16.06
CA LEU A 323 5.99 -1.14 15.44
C LEU A 323 7.09 -1.95 14.75
N ARG A 324 7.31 -1.68 13.45
CA ARG A 324 8.37 -2.33 12.64
C ARG A 324 9.38 -1.28 12.22
N GLY A 325 10.23 -0.88 13.16
CA GLY A 325 11.19 0.20 12.97
C GLY A 325 10.56 1.59 13.11
N GLU A 326 11.41 2.56 13.44
CA GLU A 326 11.00 3.94 13.72
C GLU A 326 11.02 4.83 12.47
N PHE A 327 11.59 4.35 11.36
CA PHE A 327 11.72 5.09 10.09
C PHE A 327 12.35 6.47 10.25
N ALA A 328 11.58 7.56 10.11
CA ALA A 328 12.05 8.93 10.36
C ALA A 328 11.46 9.52 11.66
N ALA A 329 10.79 8.70 12.48
CA ALA A 329 10.11 9.08 13.71
C ALA A 329 10.96 8.90 14.98
N GLN A 330 12.29 8.72 14.87
CA GLN A 330 13.14 8.48 16.03
C GLN A 330 13.03 9.61 17.07
N ALA A 331 12.92 10.85 16.60
CA ALA A 331 12.77 12.01 17.47
C ALA A 331 11.38 12.05 18.14
N ASP A 332 10.32 11.72 17.40
CA ASP A 332 8.95 11.63 17.92
C ASP A 332 8.85 10.56 19.02
N PHE A 333 9.44 9.39 18.77
CA PHE A 333 9.49 8.32 19.75
C PHE A 333 10.49 8.56 20.89
N ALA A 334 11.45 9.49 20.76
CA ALA A 334 12.35 9.85 21.85
C ALA A 334 11.69 10.77 22.90
N ASP A 335 10.49 11.29 22.64
CA ASP A 335 9.72 12.06 23.61
C ASP A 335 9.46 11.20 24.87
N PRO A 336 9.75 11.69 26.09
CA PRO A 336 9.53 10.94 27.33
C PRO A 336 8.10 10.42 27.50
N ARG A 337 7.12 11.06 26.88
CA ARG A 337 5.72 10.60 26.89
C ARG A 337 5.52 9.31 26.09
N TYR A 338 6.36 9.05 25.09
CA TYR A 338 6.13 8.02 24.06
C TYR A 338 7.28 7.01 23.94
N VAL A 339 8.39 7.22 24.66
CA VAL A 339 9.60 6.39 24.58
C VAL A 339 9.37 4.91 24.85
N HIS A 340 8.41 4.58 25.71
CA HIS A 340 8.05 3.19 26.02
C HIS A 340 7.45 2.47 24.79
N CYS A 341 6.84 3.18 23.84
CA CYS A 341 6.28 2.57 22.63
C CYS A 341 7.34 2.00 21.67
N ARG A 342 8.61 2.35 21.87
CA ARG A 342 9.74 1.80 21.11
C ARG A 342 10.11 0.40 21.56
N ASP A 343 9.77 0.05 22.79
CA ASP A 343 10.14 -1.21 23.40
C ASP A 343 9.34 -2.35 22.75
N GLU A 344 10.06 -3.34 22.25
CA GLU A 344 9.46 -4.49 21.56
C GLU A 344 8.58 -5.29 22.51
N ALA A 345 8.99 -5.48 23.77
CA ALA A 345 8.19 -6.21 24.74
C ALA A 345 6.89 -5.46 25.05
N TRP A 346 6.94 -4.13 25.22
CA TRP A 346 5.75 -3.30 25.39
C TRP A 346 4.78 -3.42 24.21
N GLN A 347 5.28 -3.39 22.97
CA GLN A 347 4.45 -3.56 21.77
C GLN A 347 3.78 -4.93 21.75
N GLN A 348 4.53 -6.00 22.07
CA GLN A 348 3.99 -7.36 22.08
C GLN A 348 2.97 -7.56 23.21
N ASP A 349 3.28 -7.14 24.43
CA ASP A 349 2.38 -7.27 25.58
C ASP A 349 1.08 -6.49 25.37
N SER A 350 1.19 -5.27 24.84
CA SER A 350 0.01 -4.44 24.50
C SER A 350 -0.82 -5.08 23.38
N ALA A 351 -0.19 -5.67 22.36
CA ALA A 351 -0.89 -6.38 21.29
C ALA A 351 -1.60 -7.63 21.79
N LEU A 352 -0.97 -8.39 22.70
CA LEU A 352 -1.56 -9.55 23.36
C LEU A 352 -2.79 -9.15 24.19
N ALA A 353 -2.65 -8.15 25.05
CA ALA A 353 -3.73 -7.65 25.89
C ALA A 353 -4.92 -7.14 25.05
N LEU A 354 -4.66 -6.38 23.99
CA LEU A 354 -5.68 -5.91 23.05
C LEU A 354 -6.41 -7.08 22.39
N ARG A 355 -5.66 -8.08 21.91
CA ARG A 355 -6.21 -9.26 21.24
C ARG A 355 -7.12 -10.06 22.15
N ASP A 356 -6.70 -10.30 23.39
CA ASP A 356 -7.47 -11.09 24.36
C ASP A 356 -8.77 -10.37 24.74
N ARG A 357 -8.70 -9.05 24.93
CA ARG A 357 -9.88 -8.22 25.22
C ARG A 357 -10.87 -8.16 24.05
N LEU A 358 -10.38 -7.98 22.82
CA LEU A 358 -11.22 -8.00 21.62
C LEU A 358 -11.92 -9.36 21.42
N ARG A 359 -11.19 -10.46 21.66
CA ARG A 359 -11.77 -11.82 21.63
C ARG A 359 -12.84 -12.01 22.69
N ALA A 360 -12.67 -11.46 23.88
CA ALA A 360 -13.69 -11.49 24.94
C ALA A 360 -14.98 -10.74 24.54
N HIS A 361 -14.87 -9.74 23.67
CA HIS A 361 -16.00 -9.04 23.05
C HIS A 361 -16.55 -9.74 21.80
N GLY A 362 -16.00 -10.87 21.39
CA GLY A 362 -16.41 -11.60 20.19
C GLY A 362 -15.95 -10.97 18.87
N VAL A 363 -14.99 -10.05 18.90
CA VAL A 363 -14.45 -9.39 17.72
C VAL A 363 -13.42 -10.29 17.03
N THR A 364 -13.54 -10.43 15.71
CA THR A 364 -12.59 -11.24 14.91
C THR A 364 -11.24 -10.54 14.82
N VAL A 365 -10.16 -11.23 15.17
CA VAL A 365 -8.79 -10.71 15.03
C VAL A 365 -8.06 -11.47 13.92
N TRP A 366 -7.50 -10.74 12.94
CA TRP A 366 -6.76 -11.29 11.79
C TRP A 366 -5.37 -10.68 11.64
N HIS A 367 -4.48 -11.32 10.89
CA HIS A 367 -3.07 -10.95 10.79
C HIS A 367 -2.58 -10.79 9.33
N ASP A 368 -3.41 -11.17 8.36
CA ASP A 368 -3.09 -11.09 6.92
C ASP A 368 -3.24 -9.67 6.37
N GLU A 369 -3.22 -9.50 5.05
CA GLU A 369 -3.40 -8.19 4.39
C GLU A 369 -4.88 -7.82 4.17
N LEU A 370 -5.77 -8.80 4.23
CA LEU A 370 -7.21 -8.63 4.06
C LEU A 370 -7.98 -9.26 5.23
N PRO A 371 -9.15 -8.72 5.59
CA PRO A 371 -10.10 -9.41 6.46
C PRO A 371 -10.45 -10.80 5.90
N PRO A 372 -10.64 -11.82 6.76
CA PRO A 372 -10.89 -13.19 6.32
C PRO A 372 -12.05 -13.34 5.32
N GLU A 373 -13.07 -12.48 5.43
CA GLU A 373 -14.27 -12.58 4.59
C GLU A 373 -14.04 -12.02 3.18
N ILE A 374 -13.11 -11.08 3.03
CA ILE A 374 -12.66 -10.64 1.69
C ILE A 374 -11.70 -11.69 1.12
N ALA A 375 -10.79 -12.21 1.94
CA ALA A 375 -9.83 -13.24 1.53
C ALA A 375 -10.49 -14.54 1.06
N ALA A 376 -11.64 -14.89 1.63
CA ALA A 376 -12.43 -16.06 1.25
C ALA A 376 -13.28 -15.86 -0.01
N TRP A 377 -13.43 -14.63 -0.51
CA TRP A 377 -14.26 -14.36 -1.69
C TRP A 377 -13.69 -15.03 -2.94
N ARG A 378 -14.57 -15.56 -3.78
CA ARG A 378 -14.23 -16.15 -5.08
C ARG A 378 -15.20 -15.62 -6.13
N PRO A 379 -14.73 -15.36 -7.37
CA PRO A 379 -15.61 -14.96 -8.46
C PRO A 379 -16.60 -16.09 -8.78
N SER A 380 -17.81 -15.72 -9.21
CA SER A 380 -18.79 -16.70 -9.67
C SER A 380 -18.26 -17.42 -10.93
N THR A 381 -18.56 -18.71 -11.07
CA THR A 381 -17.96 -19.61 -12.08
C THR A 381 -18.22 -19.22 -13.55
N ALA A 382 -19.05 -18.22 -13.82
CA ALA A 382 -19.34 -17.75 -15.19
C ALA A 382 -18.21 -16.90 -15.80
N SER A 383 -17.40 -16.19 -14.99
CA SER A 383 -16.37 -15.26 -15.47
C SER A 383 -14.93 -15.72 -15.28
N GLY A 384 -14.70 -16.80 -14.52
CA GLY A 384 -13.36 -17.30 -14.18
C GLY A 384 -12.67 -18.14 -15.26
N GLN A 385 -13.42 -18.82 -16.13
CA GLN A 385 -12.84 -19.70 -17.17
C GLN A 385 -12.48 -18.99 -18.48
N GLN A 386 -13.01 -17.78 -18.74
CA GLN A 386 -12.74 -17.04 -19.99
C GLN A 386 -11.59 -16.02 -19.89
N ARG A 387 -11.04 -15.75 -18.70
CA ARG A 387 -9.98 -14.74 -18.49
C ARG A 387 -8.68 -15.31 -17.91
N ALA A 388 -8.57 -16.63 -17.82
CA ALA A 388 -7.41 -17.35 -17.28
C ALA A 388 -6.49 -17.93 -18.38
N GLU A 389 -6.84 -17.71 -19.65
CA GLU A 389 -5.98 -17.91 -20.83
C GLU A 389 -5.54 -16.53 -21.35
#